data_AF-A0A1H3E0B0-F1
#
_entry.id   AF-A0A1H3E0B0-F1
#
_cell.length_a   1.000
_cell.length_b   1.000
_cell.length_c   1.000
_cell.angle_alpha   90.00
_cell.angle_beta   90.00
_cell.angle_gamma   90.00
#
_symmetry.space_group_name_H-M   'P 1'
#
loop_
_entity.id
_entity.type
_entity.pdbx_description
1 polymer ?
#
loop_
_entity_poly.entity_id
_entity_poly.type
_entity_poly.pdbx_seq_one_letter_code
_entity_poly.pdbx_strand_id
1 'polypeptide(L)'
;MNSRVLGGLCAIAAFGVDQGTKALALNSPALENGVEVLPFLNLVRVLNDGVSFGMLGGVVPWWGLVALAAVVVAWLLIWLWKAPDRLTGAALGLIIGGALGNILDRLRYQAVPDFLDFHY
;
A
#
# COMPACT_ATOMS: atom_id res chain seq x y z
N MET A 1 -25.03 5.81 -7.31
CA MET A 1 -23.73 5.28 -7.76
C MET A 1 -23.62 3.81 -7.36
N ASN A 2 -23.36 2.92 -8.32
CA ASN A 2 -23.23 1.48 -8.09
C ASN A 2 -22.01 1.16 -7.21
N SER A 3 -22.05 0.09 -6.40
CA SER A 3 -20.96 -0.36 -5.51
C SER A 3 -19.65 -0.55 -6.27
N ARG A 4 -19.73 -1.07 -7.51
CA ARG A 4 -18.57 -1.26 -8.40
C ARG A 4 -17.88 0.04 -8.79
N VAL A 5 -18.68 1.05 -9.17
CA VAL A 5 -18.17 2.36 -9.58
C VAL A 5 -17.54 3.07 -8.38
N LEU A 6 -18.22 3.02 -7.23
CA LEU A 6 -17.66 3.57 -5.99
C LEU A 6 -16.35 2.87 -5.61
N GLY A 7 -16.29 1.54 -5.66
CA GLY A 7 -15.07 0.79 -5.39
C GLY A 7 -13.93 1.12 -6.34
N GLY A 8 -14.21 1.26 -7.64
CA GLY A 8 -13.21 1.69 -8.62
C GLY A 8 -12.65 3.09 -8.31
N LEU A 9 -13.52 4.04 -7.94
CA LEU A 9 -13.09 5.39 -7.53
C LEU A 9 -12.26 5.35 -6.24
N CYS A 10 -12.65 4.53 -5.25
CA CYS A 10 -11.88 4.33 -4.03
C CYS A 10 -10.51 3.71 -4.30
N ALA A 11 -10.41 2.77 -5.25
CA ALA A 11 -9.14 2.17 -5.64
C ALA A 11 -8.20 3.18 -6.28
N ILE A 12 -8.71 4.00 -7.22
CA ILE A 12 -7.93 5.07 -7.86
C ILE A 12 -7.48 6.09 -6.81
N ALA A 13 -8.37 6.50 -5.91
CA ALA A 13 -8.06 7.44 -4.85
C ALA A 13 -6.99 6.89 -3.89
N ALA A 14 -7.16 5.67 -3.38
CA ALA A 14 -6.20 5.03 -2.48
C ALA A 14 -4.83 4.86 -3.14
N PHE A 15 -4.79 4.39 -4.38
CA PHE A 15 -3.55 4.28 -5.15
C PHE A 15 -2.86 5.63 -5.35
N GLY A 16 -3.62 6.67 -5.73
CA GLY A 16 -3.07 8.01 -5.94
C GLY A 16 -2.54 8.63 -4.65
N VAL A 17 -3.25 8.48 -3.54
CA VAL A 17 -2.83 8.95 -2.21
C VAL A 17 -1.59 8.19 -1.74
N ASP A 18 -1.57 6.86 -1.87
CA ASP A 18 -0.42 6.02 -1.54
C ASP A 18 0.84 6.47 -2.28
N GLN A 19 0.78 6.51 -3.62
CA GLN A 19 1.91 6.90 -4.44
C GLN A 19 2.33 8.36 -4.22
N GLY A 20 1.38 9.27 -4.02
CA GLY A 20 1.65 10.66 -3.70
C GLY A 20 2.38 10.83 -2.36
N THR A 21 1.88 10.20 -1.30
CA THR A 21 2.49 10.27 0.03
C THR A 21 3.87 9.60 0.07
N LYS A 22 4.04 8.43 -0.56
CA LYS A 22 5.35 7.78 -0.70
C LYS A 22 6.33 8.65 -1.49
N ALA A 23 5.90 9.29 -2.58
CA ALA A 23 6.75 10.21 -3.32
C ALA A 23 7.17 11.42 -2.46
N LEU A 24 6.27 11.99 -1.67
CA LEU A 24 6.62 13.07 -0.73
C LEU A 24 7.63 12.60 0.32
N ALA A 25 7.42 11.40 0.90
CA ALA A 25 8.30 10.85 1.90
C ALA A 25 9.70 10.55 1.34
N LEU A 26 9.78 9.91 0.15
CA LEU A 26 11.04 9.60 -0.52
C LEU A 26 11.85 10.85 -0.86
N ASN A 27 11.18 11.96 -1.21
CA ASN A 27 11.82 13.22 -1.59
C ASN A 27 12.05 14.19 -0.42
N SER A 28 11.80 13.77 0.83
CA SER A 28 12.01 14.60 2.02
C SER A 28 13.33 14.23 2.72
N PRO A 29 14.37 15.07 2.67
CA PRO A 29 15.63 14.81 3.37
C PRO A 29 15.47 14.74 4.90
N ALA A 30 14.47 15.44 5.44
CA ALA A 30 14.19 15.43 6.88
C ALA A 30 13.85 14.02 7.41
N LEU A 31 13.27 13.16 6.56
CA LEU A 31 12.85 11.81 6.97
C LEU A 31 13.98 10.78 6.98
N GLU A 32 15.19 11.14 6.52
CA GLU A 32 16.33 10.23 6.47
C GLU A 32 16.78 9.76 7.86
N ASN A 33 16.70 10.65 8.86
CA ASN A 33 17.04 10.34 10.25
C ASN A 33 15.80 10.15 11.15
N GLY A 34 14.60 10.22 10.58
CA GLY A 34 13.35 10.23 11.34
C GLY A 34 12.99 11.61 11.91
N VAL A 35 11.69 11.90 11.95
CA VAL A 35 11.10 13.08 12.56
C VAL A 35 10.02 12.62 13.53
N GLU A 36 10.18 12.91 14.81
CA GLU A 36 9.13 12.68 15.81
C GLU A 36 7.99 13.66 15.57
N VAL A 37 6.78 13.13 15.34
CA VAL A 37 5.56 13.93 15.14
C VAL A 37 4.67 13.86 16.37
N LEU A 38 4.58 12.68 16.99
CA LEU A 38 3.90 12.43 18.26
C LEU A 38 4.74 11.46 19.08
N PRO A 39 4.54 11.34 20.42
CA PRO A 39 5.30 10.42 21.28
C PRO A 39 5.18 8.92 20.93
N PHE A 40 4.33 8.57 19.97
CA PHE A 40 4.09 7.21 19.50
C PHE A 40 4.18 7.11 17.97
N LEU A 41 4.56 8.20 17.27
CA LEU A 41 4.60 8.27 15.81
C LEU A 41 5.80 9.08 15.33
N ASN A 42 6.70 8.40 14.65
CA ASN A 42 7.74 9.00 13.84
C ASN A 42 7.35 8.96 12.35
N LEU A 43 7.82 9.96 11.62
CA LEU A 43 7.95 9.87 10.17
C LEU A 43 9.40 9.56 9.84
N VAL A 44 9.64 8.44 9.16
CA VAL A 44 10.98 7.99 8.75
C VAL A 44 10.94 7.61 7.27
N ARG A 45 12.08 7.39 6.62
CA ARG A 45 12.11 6.83 5.26
C ARG A 45 12.82 5.49 5.29
N VAL A 46 12.07 4.41 5.11
CA VAL A 46 12.58 3.04 5.09
C VAL A 46 12.16 2.33 3.80
N LEU A 47 13.07 1.56 3.20
CA LEU A 47 12.74 0.65 2.11
C LEU A 47 12.57 -0.75 2.69
N ASN A 48 11.35 -1.27 2.63
CA ASN A 48 10.99 -2.57 3.14
C ASN A 48 10.95 -3.62 2.02
N ASP A 49 11.92 -4.53 2.02
CA ASP A 49 12.04 -5.61 1.05
C ASP A 49 11.14 -6.82 1.36
N GLY A 50 10.49 -6.84 2.54
CA GLY A 50 9.57 -7.88 2.99
C GLY A 50 8.08 -7.49 2.92
N VAL A 51 7.31 -8.01 3.87
CA VAL A 51 5.88 -7.72 4.11
C VAL A 51 5.77 -6.78 5.31
N SER A 52 4.91 -7.02 6.30
CA SER A 52 4.81 -6.16 7.48
C SER A 52 6.03 -6.33 8.38
N PHE A 53 6.59 -5.23 8.88
CA PHE A 53 7.74 -5.22 9.79
C PHE A 53 8.97 -6.00 9.27
N GLY A 54 9.19 -6.01 7.95
CA GLY A 54 10.29 -6.74 7.31
C GLY A 54 10.13 -8.27 7.26
N MET A 55 8.96 -8.81 7.64
CA MET A 55 8.71 -10.25 7.59
C MET A 55 8.89 -10.80 6.17
N LEU A 56 9.58 -11.93 6.02
CA LEU A 56 9.97 -12.55 4.74
C LEU A 56 11.01 -11.77 3.91
N GLY A 57 11.55 -10.65 4.41
CA GLY A 57 12.68 -9.95 3.79
C GLY A 57 13.88 -10.88 3.64
N GLY A 58 14.57 -10.80 2.50
CA GLY A 58 15.67 -11.71 2.13
C GLY A 58 15.31 -13.20 1.91
N VAL A 59 14.11 -13.65 2.28
CA VAL A 59 13.65 -15.05 2.11
C VAL A 59 12.82 -15.21 0.85
N VAL A 60 11.82 -14.33 0.68
CA VAL A 60 10.96 -14.31 -0.51
C VAL A 60 11.46 -13.19 -1.41
N PRO A 61 11.81 -13.47 -2.68
CA PRO A 61 12.23 -12.43 -3.59
C PRO A 61 11.09 -11.46 -3.88
N TRP A 62 11.42 -10.20 -4.20
CA TRP A 62 10.44 -9.14 -4.47
C TRP A 62 9.37 -9.55 -5.49
N TRP A 63 9.73 -10.33 -6.52
CA TRP A 63 8.79 -10.80 -7.55
C TRP A 63 7.80 -11.83 -7.01
N GLY A 64 8.18 -12.61 -5.99
CA GLY A 64 7.29 -13.56 -5.31
C GLY A 64 6.19 -12.83 -4.54
N LEU A 65 6.55 -11.72 -3.87
CA LEU A 65 5.58 -10.85 -3.22
C LEU A 65 4.68 -10.12 -4.22
N VAL A 66 5.22 -9.71 -5.38
CA VAL A 66 4.42 -9.16 -6.49
C VAL A 66 3.42 -10.19 -7.01
N ALA A 67 3.85 -11.44 -7.24
CA ALA A 67 2.98 -12.50 -7.73
C ALA A 67 1.85 -12.80 -6.73
N LEU A 68 2.17 -12.91 -5.44
CA LEU A 68 1.17 -13.10 -4.38
C LEU A 68 0.17 -11.94 -4.35
N ALA A 69 0.64 -10.70 -4.35
CA ALA A 69 -0.22 -9.52 -4.33
C ALA A 69 -1.11 -9.44 -5.57
N ALA A 70 -0.60 -9.79 -6.76
CA ALA A 70 -1.37 -9.81 -8.00
C ALA A 70 -2.51 -10.84 -7.95
N VAL A 71 -2.27 -12.03 -7.39
CA VAL A 71 -3.31 -13.06 -7.18
C VAL A 71 -4.39 -12.54 -6.23
N VAL A 72 -3.99 -11.91 -5.11
CA VAL A 72 -4.93 -11.32 -4.14
C VAL A 72 -5.75 -10.21 -4.80
N VAL A 73 -5.13 -9.30 -5.55
CA VAL A 73 -5.83 -8.22 -6.28
C VAL A 73 -6.83 -8.79 -7.28
N ALA A 74 -6.45 -9.81 -8.06
CA ALA A 74 -7.34 -10.44 -9.02
C ALA A 74 -8.58 -11.05 -8.33
N TRP A 75 -8.38 -11.72 -7.19
CA TRP A 75 -9.46 -12.25 -6.38
C TRP A 75 -10.37 -11.16 -5.81
N LEU A 76 -9.81 -10.07 -5.28
CA LEU A 76 -10.58 -8.94 -4.75
C LEU A 76 -11.36 -8.20 -5.84
N LEU A 77 -10.81 -8.09 -7.06
CA LEU A 77 -11.52 -7.54 -8.20
C LEU A 77 -12.75 -8.40 -8.54
N ILE A 78 -12.62 -9.73 -8.57
CA ILE A 78 -13.75 -10.64 -8.76
C ILE A 78 -14.80 -10.46 -7.65
N TRP A 79 -14.36 -10.29 -6.40
CA TRP A 79 -15.27 -10.06 -5.28
C TRP A 79 -16.00 -8.71 -5.41
N LEU A 80 -15.32 -7.65 -5.87
CA LEU A 80 -15.93 -6.33 -6.09
C LEU A 80 -17.13 -6.40 -7.05
N TRP A 81 -17.09 -7.27 -8.06
CA TRP A 81 -18.24 -7.49 -8.96
C TRP A 81 -19.48 -8.02 -8.25
N LYS A 82 -19.31 -8.72 -7.12
CA LYS A 82 -20.36 -9.34 -6.31
C LYS A 82 -20.64 -8.55 -5.01
N ALA A 83 -20.07 -7.36 -4.85
CA ALA A 83 -20.23 -6.57 -3.62
C ALA A 83 -21.73 -6.22 -3.37
N PRO A 84 -22.31 -6.63 -2.22
CA PRO A 84 -23.74 -6.51 -1.96
C PRO A 84 -24.18 -5.07 -1.71
N ASP A 85 -23.27 -4.21 -1.24
CA ASP A 85 -23.56 -2.84 -0.85
C ASP A 85 -22.39 -1.89 -1.16
N ARG A 86 -22.63 -0.59 -0.95
CA ARG A 86 -21.69 0.49 -1.28
C ARG A 86 -20.49 0.52 -0.33
N LEU A 87 -20.68 0.19 0.95
CA LEU A 87 -19.61 0.15 1.93
C LEU A 87 -18.65 -0.99 1.62
N THR A 88 -19.17 -2.18 1.30
CA THR A 88 -18.34 -3.30 0.84
C THR A 88 -17.57 -2.95 -0.44
N GLY A 89 -18.24 -2.32 -1.41
CA GLY A 89 -17.58 -1.86 -2.64
C GLY A 89 -16.45 -0.87 -2.38
N ALA A 90 -16.68 0.12 -1.51
CA ALA A 90 -15.66 1.09 -1.12
C ALA A 90 -14.47 0.45 -0.40
N ALA A 91 -14.73 -0.43 0.58
CA ALA A 91 -13.69 -1.14 1.33
C ALA A 91 -12.80 -1.99 0.42
N LEU A 92 -13.41 -2.78 -0.48
CA LEU A 92 -12.68 -3.56 -1.49
C LEU A 92 -11.84 -2.66 -2.39
N GLY A 93 -12.41 -1.53 -2.83
CA GLY A 93 -11.68 -0.51 -3.60
C GLY A 93 -10.42 -0.01 -2.90
N LEU A 94 -10.53 0.39 -1.64
CA LEU A 94 -9.39 0.87 -0.84
C LEU A 94 -8.28 -0.18 -0.71
N ILE A 95 -8.65 -1.44 -0.43
CA ILE A 95 -7.69 -2.55 -0.31
C ILE A 95 -6.99 -2.81 -1.66
N ILE A 96 -7.75 -2.85 -2.75
CA ILE A 96 -7.21 -3.05 -4.11
C ILE A 96 -6.22 -1.92 -4.46
N GLY A 97 -6.60 -0.66 -4.20
CA GLY A 97 -5.75 0.49 -4.47
C GLY A 97 -4.41 0.44 -3.74
N GLY A 98 -4.43 0.14 -2.43
CA GLY A 98 -3.21 -0.01 -1.63
C GLY A 98 -2.34 -1.18 -2.08
N ALA A 99 -2.94 -2.32 -2.40
CA ALA A 99 -2.21 -3.49 -2.91
C ALA A 99 -1.54 -3.21 -4.27
N LEU A 100 -2.22 -2.50 -5.17
CA LEU A 100 -1.66 -2.07 -6.45
C LEU A 100 -0.49 -1.09 -6.28
N GLY A 101 -0.56 -0.17 -5.31
CA GLY A 101 0.55 0.73 -4.97
C GLY A 101 1.79 -0.06 -4.56
N ASN A 102 1.62 -1.01 -3.63
CA ASN A 102 2.69 -1.90 -3.16
C ASN A 102 3.27 -2.82 -4.25
N ILE A 103 2.50 -3.20 -5.27
CA ILE A 103 3.00 -3.92 -6.45
C ILE A 103 3.90 -2.99 -7.28
N LEU A 104 3.42 -1.78 -7.57
CA LEU A 104 4.16 -0.80 -8.36
C LEU A 104 5.50 -0.44 -7.70
N ASP A 105 5.50 -0.26 -6.38
CA ASP A 105 6.71 0.03 -5.63
C ASP A 105 7.74 -1.09 -5.75
N ARG A 106 7.32 -2.35 -5.58
CA ARG A 106 8.21 -3.51 -5.75
C ARG A 106 8.75 -3.62 -7.17
N LEU A 107 7.97 -3.24 -8.19
CA LEU A 107 8.45 -3.19 -9.58
C LEU A 107 9.48 -2.07 -9.81
N ARG A 108 9.41 -0.97 -9.06
CA ARG A 108 10.32 0.19 -9.21
C ARG A 108 11.57 0.10 -8.35
N TYR A 109 11.40 -0.32 -7.10
CA TYR A 109 12.41 -0.22 -6.05
C TYR A 109 12.85 -1.59 -5.51
N GLN A 110 12.23 -2.68 -5.96
CA GLN A 110 12.39 -4.02 -5.38
C GLN A 110 12.01 -4.12 -3.89
N ALA A 111 11.37 -3.07 -3.36
CA ALA A 111 10.97 -2.87 -1.99
C ALA A 111 9.77 -1.91 -1.94
N VAL A 112 9.14 -1.76 -0.77
CA VAL A 112 8.08 -0.78 -0.53
C VAL A 112 8.63 0.37 0.31
N PRO A 113 8.48 1.63 -0.11
CA PRO A 113 8.74 2.79 0.73
C PRO A 113 7.73 2.85 1.89
N ASP A 114 8.21 2.65 3.09
CA ASP A 114 7.47 2.82 4.33
C ASP A 114 7.95 4.09 5.04
N PHE A 115 7.00 4.81 5.66
CA PHE A 115 7.32 6.09 6.29
C PHE A 115 6.57 6.42 7.57
N LEU A 116 5.64 5.57 7.99
CA LEU A 116 4.95 5.70 9.26
C LEU A 116 5.54 4.68 10.24
N ASP A 117 6.16 5.17 11.30
CA ASP A 117 6.77 4.35 12.35
C ASP A 117 6.05 4.57 13.68
N PHE A 118 5.30 3.56 14.13
CA PHE A 118 4.53 3.60 15.37
C PHE A 118 5.28 2.85 16.49
N HIS A 119 5.44 3.50 17.64
CA HIS A 119 6.22 2.99 18.78
C HIS A 119 5.55 3.30 20.14
N TYR A 120 6.08 2.73 21.22
CA TYR A 120 5.58 2.84 22.60
C TYR A 120 6.68 3.21 23.60
#